data_AF-I9J1K7-F1
#
_entry.id   AF-I9J1K7-F1
#
_cell.length_a   1.000
_cell.length_b   1.000
_cell.length_c   1.000
_cell.angle_alpha   90.00
_cell.angle_beta   90.00
_cell.angle_gamma   90.00
#
_symmetry.space_group_name_H-M   'P 1'
#
loop_
_entity.id
_entity.type
_entity.pdbx_description
1 polymer ?
#
loop_
_entity_poly.entity_id
_entity_poly.type
_entity_poly.pdbx_seq_one_letter_code
_entity_poly.pdbx_strand_id
1 'polypeptide(L)' 'MFAKETYTTHRNSLKKRGDRFLAIWDNEESGEDNTYHFRQGSTSLYF' A
#
# COMPACT_ATOMS: atom_id res chain seq x y z
N MET A 1 -14.13 -3.52 -5.89
CA MET A 1 -13.13 -2.44 -5.70
C MET A 1 -13.63 -1.53 -4.60
N PHE A 2 -12.81 -1.21 -3.59
CA PHE A 2 -13.22 -0.27 -2.54
C PHE A 2 -13.32 1.15 -3.08
N ALA A 3 -14.16 1.98 -2.44
CA ALA A 3 -14.31 3.38 -2.81
C ALA A 3 -13.04 4.18 -2.45
N LYS A 4 -12.79 5.28 -3.20
CA LYS A 4 -11.69 6.20 -2.93
C LYS A 4 -11.70 6.75 -1.49
N GLU A 5 -12.90 6.91 -0.93
CA GLU A 5 -13.15 7.39 0.43
C GLU A 5 -12.64 6.41 1.49
N THR A 6 -12.67 5.10 1.22
CA THR A 6 -12.16 4.05 2.12
C THR A 6 -10.67 4.25 2.36
N TYR A 7 -9.87 4.38 1.30
CA TYR A 7 -8.42 4.60 1.40
C TYR A 7 -8.09 5.95 2.05
N THR A 8 -8.87 6.98 1.75
CA THR A 8 -8.72 8.29 2.40
C THR A 8 -8.94 8.21 3.91
N THR A 9 -9.93 7.43 4.34
CA THR A 9 -10.21 7.17 5.76
C THR A 9 -9.07 6.42 6.45
N HIS A 10 -8.50 5.39 5.79
CA HIS A 10 -7.36 4.65 6.31
C HIS A 10 -6.11 5.53 6.48
N ARG A 11 -5.77 6.38 5.49
CA ARG A 11 -4.65 7.32 5.63
C ARG A 11 -4.88 8.37 6.70
N ASN A 12 -6.11 8.84 6.87
CA ASN A 12 -6.43 9.82 7.92
C ASN A 12 -6.33 9.23 9.32
N SER A 13 -6.68 7.95 9.51
CA SER A 13 -6.48 7.27 10.80
C SER A 13 -4.99 7.11 11.12
N LEU A 14 -4.16 6.88 10.09
CA LEU A 14 -2.71 6.78 10.23
C LEU A 14 -2.07 8.13 10.61
N LYS A 15 -2.47 9.23 9.94
CA LYS A 15 -1.98 10.59 10.27
C LYS A 15 -2.26 11.01 11.71
N LYS A 16 -3.36 10.54 12.31
CA LYS A 16 -3.71 10.82 13.71
C LYS A 16 -2.74 10.18 14.72
N ARG A 17 -1.94 9.19 14.31
CA ARG A 17 -0.97 8.51 15.19
C ARG A 17 0.29 9.34 15.46
N GLY A 18 0.47 10.47 14.77
CA GLY A 18 1.52 11.44 15.08
C GLY A 18 2.86 11.24 14.36
N ASP A 19 2.96 10.25 13.46
CA ASP A 19 4.15 10.07 12.63
C ASP A 19 4.28 11.24 11.64
N ARG A 20 5.41 11.95 11.70
CA ARG A 20 5.68 13.13 10.85
C ARG A 20 5.90 12.76 9.38
N PHE A 21 6.40 11.56 9.12
CA PHE A 21 6.60 11.03 7.77
C PHE A 21 6.55 9.50 7.83
N LEU A 22 5.84 8.88 6.90
CA LEU A 22 5.79 7.43 6.73
C LEU A 22 6.00 7.10 5.26
N ALA A 23 7.00 6.26 4.98
CA ALA A 23 7.22 5.69 3.66
C ALA A 23 6.72 4.24 3.68
N ILE A 24 5.85 3.91 2.72
CA ILE A 24 5.38 2.54 2.48
C ILE A 24 5.87 2.17 1.09
N TRP A 25 6.61 1.06 0.99
CA TRP A 25 7.15 0.56 -0.26
C TRP A 25 6.19 -0.45 -0.90
N ASP A 26 6.13 -0.45 -2.22
CA ASP A 26 5.39 -1.46 -2.97
C ASP A 26 6.16 -2.77 -3.02
N ASN A 27 5.48 -3.86 -3.37
CA ASN A 27 6.23 -5.07 -3.69
C ASN A 27 7.01 -4.82 -4.99
N GLU A 28 8.14 -5.50 -5.13
CA GLU A 28 8.84 -5.58 -6.42
C GLU A 28 8.26 -6.73 -7.24
N GLU A 29 8.45 -6.65 -8.56
CA GLU A 29 8.20 -7.79 -9.44
C GLU A 29 9.16 -8.94 -9.07
N SER A 30 8.66 -10.17 -9.15
CA SER A 30 9.41 -11.35 -8.73
C SER A 30 9.50 -12.36 -9.86
N GLY A 31 10.66 -13.00 -10.00
CA GLY A 31 10.98 -13.91 -11.09
C GLY A 31 11.99 -13.29 -12.04
N GLU A 32 12.93 -14.09 -12.51
CA GLU A 32 14.00 -13.63 -13.42
C GLU A 32 13.50 -13.57 -14.86
N ASP A 33 13.26 -14.73 -15.49
CA ASP A 33 12.87 -14.81 -16.91
C ASP A 33 11.37 -15.05 -17.12
N ASN A 34 10.68 -15.54 -16.08
CA ASN A 34 9.22 -15.70 -16.06
C ASN A 34 8.68 -14.98 -14.83
N THR A 35 8.48 -13.67 -14.94
CA THR A 35 7.95 -12.84 -13.87
C THR A 35 6.60 -13.40 -13.40
N TYR A 36 6.52 -13.73 -12.11
CA TYR A 36 5.26 -14.07 -11.47
C TYR A 36 4.29 -12.89 -11.59
N HIS A 37 2.99 -13.18 -11.62
CA HIS A 37 1.99 -12.13 -11.61
C HIS A 37 2.21 -11.20 -10.41
N PHE A 38 2.38 -9.92 -10.72
CA PHE A 38 2.58 -8.90 -9.72
C PHE A 38 1.47 -8.93 -8.67
N ARG A 39 1.88 -8.86 -7.41
CA ARG A 39 0.96 -8.78 -6.28
C ARG A 39 1.40 -7.67 -5.35
N GLN A 40 0.52 -6.67 -5.21
CA GLN A 40 0.78 -5.52 -4.36
C GLN A 40 0.95 -5.93 -2.89
N GLY A 41 1.89 -5.28 -2.20
CA GLY A 41 2.10 -5.47 -0.77
C GLY A 41 0.85 -5.08 0.02
N SER A 42 0.40 -5.92 0.95
CA SER A 42 -0.89 -5.72 1.65
C SER A 42 -0.95 -4.41 2.41
N THR A 43 0.16 -3.92 2.95
CA THR A 43 0.23 -2.63 3.63
C THR A 43 0.05 -1.48 2.65
N SER A 44 0.76 -1.48 1.52
CA SER A 44 0.58 -0.45 0.47
C SER A 44 -0.82 -0.49 -0.14
N LEU A 45 -1.36 -1.70 -0.38
CA LEU A 45 -2.71 -1.88 -0.90
C LEU A 45 -3.81 -1.40 0.06
N TYR A 46 -3.55 -1.42 1.37
CA TYR A 46 -4.53 -1.05 2.38
C TYR A 46 -4.72 0.47 2.53
N PHE A 47 -3.69 1.26 2.26
CA PHE A 47 -3.67 2.72 2.48
C PHE A 47 -3.90 3.51 1.19
#